data_AF-A0A7I9ZU18-F1
#
_entry.id   AF-A0A7I9ZU18-F1
#
_cell.length_a   1.000
_cell.length_b   1.000
_cell.length_c   1.000
_cell.angle_alpha   90.00
_cell.angle_beta   90.00
_cell.angle_gamma   90.00
#
_symmetry.space_group_name_H-M   'P 1'
#
loop_
_entity.id
_entity.type
_entity.pdbx_description
1 polymer ?
#
loop_
_entity_poly.entity_id
_entity_poly.type
_entity_poly.pdbx_seq_one_letter_code
_entity_poly.pdbx_strand_id
1 'polypeptide(L)' 'MAKEIDRQRAQGALAVIRQHPGMVLFALSPVLVGLGVVWWLFGAGWAALLLIAGVLGGGAAVLMKRR' A
#
# COMPACT_ATOMS: atom_id res chain seq x y z
N MET A 1 7.42 7.59 -25.70
CA MET A 1 6.42 8.06 -24.72
C MET A 1 6.90 7.70 -23.33
N ALA A 2 7.20 8.70 -22.49
CA ALA A 2 7.78 8.46 -21.17
C ALA A 2 6.83 7.64 -20.30
N LYS A 3 7.36 6.63 -19.61
CA LYS A 3 6.64 5.65 -18.78
C LYS A 3 6.32 6.26 -17.41
N GLU A 4 5.82 7.48 -17.38
CA GLU A 4 5.45 8.16 -16.15
C GLU A 4 4.22 7.53 -15.51
N ILE A 5 4.09 7.66 -14.19
CA ILE A 5 2.80 7.42 -13.54
C ILE A 5 1.82 8.42 -14.14
N ASP A 6 0.85 7.88 -14.90
CA ASP A 6 -0.22 8.69 -15.46
C ASP A 6 -0.82 9.53 -14.33
N ARG A 7 -0.61 10.84 -14.45
CA ARG A 7 -1.01 11.82 -13.44
C ARG A 7 -2.51 11.73 -13.22
N GLN A 8 -3.32 11.45 -14.25
CA GLN A 8 -4.75 11.23 -14.09
C GLN A 8 -5.05 10.01 -13.23
N ARG A 9 -4.33 8.90 -13.41
CA ARG A 9 -4.54 7.69 -12.62
C ARG A 9 -4.17 7.90 -11.14
N ALA A 10 -3.09 8.64 -10.87
CA ALA A 10 -2.71 9.01 -9.51
C ALA A 10 -3.75 9.94 -8.84
N GLN A 11 -4.24 10.94 -9.58
CA GLN A 11 -5.30 11.83 -9.10
C GLN A 11 -6.61 11.08 -8.86
N GLY A 12 -6.97 10.13 -9.73
CA GLY A 12 -8.14 9.27 -9.57
C GLY A 12 -8.05 8.40 -8.31
N ALA A 13 -6.90 7.78 -8.05
CA ALA A 13 -6.69 7.01 -6.82
C ALA A 13 -6.82 7.90 -5.56
N LEU A 14 -6.25 9.11 -5.58
CA LEU A 14 -6.40 10.10 -4.51
C LEU A 14 -7.87 10.52 -4.30
N ALA A 15 -8.62 10.72 -5.38
CA ALA A 15 -10.04 11.06 -5.31
C ALA A 15 -10.85 9.93 -4.65
N VAL A 16 -10.58 8.67 -4.99
CA VAL A 16 -11.24 7.51 -4.36
C VAL A 16 -10.95 7.45 -2.87
N ILE A 17 -9.71 7.69 -2.44
CA ILE A 17 -9.34 7.71 -1.01
C ILE A 17 -10.12 8.81 -0.28
N ARG A 18 -10.25 9.99 -0.88
CA ARG A 18 -10.97 11.12 -0.28
C ARG A 18 -12.48 10.90 -0.25
N GLN A 19 -13.07 10.28 -1.27
CA GLN A 19 -14.51 10.05 -1.36
C GLN A 19 -14.98 8.86 -0.52
N HIS A 20 -14.16 7.80 -0.40
CA HIS A 20 -14.54 6.56 0.27
C HIS A 20 -13.48 6.09 1.28
N PRO A 21 -13.17 6.89 2.31
CA PRO A 21 -12.10 6.56 3.27
C PRO A 21 -12.37 5.24 4.01
N GLY A 22 -13.62 4.97 4.39
CA GLY A 22 -13.99 3.72 5.07
C GLY A 22 -13.79 2.47 4.21
N MET A 23 -14.11 2.54 2.91
CA MET A 23 -13.89 1.44 1.98
C MET A 23 -12.39 1.19 1.76
N VAL A 24 -11.59 2.24 1.66
CA VAL A 24 -10.13 2.12 1.53
C VAL A 24 -9.52 1.49 2.77
N LEU A 25 -9.94 1.91 3.96
CA LEU A 25 -9.52 1.29 5.22
C LEU A 25 -9.92 -0.18 5.30
N PHE A 26 -11.14 -0.51 4.87
CA PHE A 26 -11.60 -1.89 4.80
C PHE A 26 -10.73 -2.73 3.83
N ALA A 27 -10.42 -2.20 2.65
CA ALA A 27 -9.52 -2.87 1.70
C ALA A 27 -8.10 -3.06 2.27
N LEU A 28 -7.62 -2.11 3.06
CA LEU A 28 -6.34 -2.18 3.78
C LEU A 28 -6.39 -3.08 5.03
N SER A 29 -7.57 -3.50 5.49
CA SER A 29 -7.73 -4.21 6.76
C SER A 29 -6.89 -5.48 6.89
N PRO A 30 -6.71 -6.34 5.85
CA PRO A 30 -5.88 -7.54 6.00
C PRO A 30 -4.41 -7.19 6.28
N VAL A 31 -3.92 -6.09 5.68
CA VAL A 31 -2.55 -5.61 5.89
C VAL A 31 -2.38 -5.06 7.31
N LEU A 32 -3.35 -4.27 7.79
CA LEU A 32 -3.33 -3.73 9.14
C LEU A 32 -3.40 -4.82 10.20
N VAL A 33 -4.25 -5.83 10.01
CA VAL A 33 -4.32 -7.00 10.91
C VAL A 33 -3.00 -7.76 10.89
N GLY A 34 -2.43 -8.04 9.71
CA GLY A 34 -1.14 -8.72 9.59
C GLY A 34 -0.01 -7.98 10.33
N LEU A 35 0.07 -6.65 10.16
CA LEU A 35 1.05 -5.82 10.88
C LEU A 35 0.80 -5.81 12.38
N GLY A 36 -0.46 -5.72 12.83
CA GLY A 36 -0.82 -5.77 14.25
C GLY A 36 -0.43 -7.11 14.89
N VAL A 37 -0.66 -8.22 14.19
CA VAL A 37 -0.27 -9.56 14.64
C VAL A 37 1.25 -9.67 14.75
N VAL A 38 1.99 -9.20 13.73
CA VAL A 38 3.46 -9.25 13.77
C VAL A 38 4.02 -8.36 14.87
N TRP A 39 3.47 -7.16 15.04
CA TRP A 39 3.86 -6.29 16.13
C TRP A 39 3.63 -6.97 17.48
N TRP A 40 2.46 -7.57 17.69
CA TRP A 40 2.14 -8.26 18.94
C TRP A 40 3.09 -9.43 19.24
N LEU A 41 3.42 -10.25 18.23
CA LEU A 41 4.17 -11.50 18.42
C LEU A 41 5.69 -11.33 18.33
N PHE A 42 6.17 -10.44 17.46
CA PHE A 42 7.60 -10.29 17.16
C PHE A 42 8.14 -8.89 17.52
N GLY A 43 7.28 -7.94 17.87
CA GLY A 43 7.66 -6.59 18.26
C GLY A 43 7.69 -5.57 17.11
N ALA A 44 7.82 -4.30 17.48
CA ALA A 44 7.70 -3.17 16.55
C ALA A 44 8.77 -3.15 15.45
N GLY A 45 9.99 -3.62 15.75
CA GLY A 45 11.08 -3.66 14.77
C GLY A 45 10.75 -4.55 13.57
N TRP A 46 10.22 -5.74 13.81
CA TRP A 46 9.81 -6.67 12.75
C TRP A 46 8.60 -6.15 11.96
N ALA A 47 7.61 -5.57 12.64
CA ALA A 47 6.47 -4.96 11.98
C ALA A 47 6.88 -3.79 11.05
N ALA A 48 7.84 -2.95 11.50
CA ALA A 48 8.37 -1.86 10.68
C ALA A 48 9.11 -2.36 9.44
N LEU A 49 9.96 -3.39 9.57
CA LEU A 49 10.63 -4.01 8.44
C LEU A 49 9.63 -4.59 7.43
N LEU A 50 8.59 -5.26 7.91
CA LEU A 50 7.51 -5.80 7.07
C LEU A 50 6.75 -4.71 6.33
N LEU A 51 6.44 -3.60 7.00
CA LEU A 51 5.81 -2.44 6.36
C LEU A 51 6.68 -1.86 5.25
N ILE A 52 7.98 -1.65 5.51
CA ILE A 52 8.94 -1.13 4.53
C ILE A 52 9.02 -2.08 3.33
N ALA A 53 9.20 -3.38 3.57
CA ALA A 53 9.26 -4.40 2.53
C ALA A 53 7.95 -4.45 1.71
N GLY A 54 6.79 -4.33 2.36
CA GLY A 54 5.49 -4.29 1.72
C GLY A 54 5.29 -3.08 0.80
N VAL A 55 5.69 -1.88 1.25
CA VAL A 55 5.62 -0.66 0.43
C VAL A 55 6.55 -0.74 -0.77
N LEU A 56 7.80 -1.16 -0.57
CA LEU A 56 8.78 -1.31 -1.66
C LEU A 56 8.37 -2.40 -2.65
N GLY A 57 7.96 -3.57 -2.14
CA GLY A 57 7.51 -4.69 -2.96
C GLY A 57 6.23 -4.38 -3.74
N GLY A 58 5.25 -3.75 -3.09
CA GLY A 58 4.01 -3.30 -3.75
C GLY A 58 4.28 -2.25 -4.84
N GLY A 59 5.13 -1.26 -4.54
CA GLY A 59 5.57 -0.27 -5.51
C GLY A 59 6.30 -0.90 -6.71
N ALA A 60 7.23 -1.81 -6.45
CA ALA A 60 7.94 -2.56 -7.48
C ALA A 60 7.00 -3.40 -8.35
N ALA A 61 6.04 -4.11 -7.74
CA ALA A 61 5.04 -4.90 -8.47
C ALA A 61 4.19 -4.02 -9.41
N VAL A 62 3.76 -2.83 -8.94
CA VAL A 62 3.04 -1.86 -9.79
C VAL A 62 3.90 -1.38 -10.95
N LEU A 63 5.19 -1.14 -10.73
CA LEU A 63 6.13 -0.71 -11.78
C LEU A 63 6.39 -1.82 -12.80
N MET A 64 6.58 -3.06 -12.33
CA MET A 64 6.82 -4.23 -13.18
C MET A 64 5.62 -4.51 -14.09
N LYS A 65 4.39 -4.40 -13.56
CA LYS A 65 3.15 -4.64 -14.31
C LYS A 65 2.86 -3.60 -15.41
N ARG A 66 3.69 -2.56 -15.53
CA ARG A 66 3.62 -1.57 -16.62
C ARG A 66 4.46 -1.93 -17.83
N ARG A 67 5.38 -2.90 -17.72
CA ARG A 67 6.17 -3.39 -18.86
C ARG A 67 5.32 -4.27 -19.76
#